data_AF-A0A254Q4A5-F1
#
_entry.id   AF-A0A254Q4A5-F1
#
_cell.length_a   1.000
_cell.length_b   1.000
_cell.length_c   1.000
_cell.angle_alpha   90.00
_cell.angle_beta   90.00
_cell.angle_gamma   90.00
#
_symmetry.space_group_name_H-M   'P 1'
#
loop_
_entity.id
_entity.type
_entity.pdbx_description
1 polymer ?
#
loop_
_entity_poly.entity_id
_entity_poly.type
_entity_poly.pdbx_seq_one_letter_code
_entity_poly.pdbx_strand_id
1 'polypeptide(L)'
;MILKYQLPQVYQKLLPREVLEFEPRETKATCDTCAMSRPREKGKIHYREDLKCCTFHPFIPNFMVGAIFNDPTATEAHRIFRSKMANREYALPIGMVAPVKFQVAFNNREEGDFGQREEWLCPYYNKEKSNCNVWRNRGVVCTTFFCKSSYGDRGIEFWDHLNNYLWYVELALLEEALVMLDFSPRQTMQLLDYHNRTDGTAAEKKSWSMDAKKHKELWNGYHEDQEGFYKKCFEIVSNLDKKAFHEMIGEQGQSLEETLFEILPTLKVI
;
A
#
# COMPACT_ATOMS: atom_id res chain seq x y z
N MET A 1 7.26 8.90 -17.41
CA MET A 1 8.13 7.96 -16.67
C MET A 1 7.53 6.57 -16.79
N ILE A 2 8.28 5.58 -17.26
CA ILE A 2 7.80 4.19 -17.36
C ILE A 2 7.41 3.63 -15.98
N LEU A 3 6.40 2.75 -15.94
CA LEU A 3 5.85 2.18 -14.70
C LEU A 3 6.92 1.47 -13.86
N LYS A 4 7.91 0.83 -14.48
CA LYS A 4 9.06 0.21 -13.80
C LYS A 4 9.72 1.11 -12.73
N TYR A 5 9.76 2.42 -12.95
CA TYR A 5 10.35 3.40 -12.02
C TYR A 5 9.34 4.04 -11.07
N GLN A 6 8.05 3.84 -11.30
CA GLN A 6 6.98 4.29 -10.40
C GLN A 6 6.61 3.21 -9.36
N LEU A 7 6.77 1.95 -9.75
CA LEU A 7 6.49 0.76 -8.96
C LEU A 7 7.68 0.38 -8.03
N PRO A 8 7.40 -0.28 -6.90
CA PRO A 8 8.41 -0.92 -6.06
C PRO A 8 9.36 -1.82 -6.85
N GLN A 9 10.65 -1.79 -6.50
CA GLN A 9 11.68 -2.49 -7.26
C GLN A 9 11.49 -4.02 -7.29
N VAL A 10 10.91 -4.57 -6.24
CA VAL A 10 10.63 -6.00 -6.11
C VAL A 10 9.75 -6.54 -7.26
N TYR A 11 8.87 -5.70 -7.80
CA TYR A 11 7.99 -6.04 -8.92
C TYR A 11 8.72 -6.17 -10.26
N GLN A 12 9.90 -5.58 -10.42
CA GLN A 12 10.56 -5.49 -11.73
C GLN A 12 10.98 -6.85 -12.29
N LYS A 13 11.14 -7.87 -11.43
CA LYS A 13 11.47 -9.24 -11.85
C LYS A 13 10.22 -10.10 -12.08
N LEU A 14 9.11 -9.75 -11.42
CA LEU A 14 7.90 -10.56 -11.34
C LEU A 14 6.90 -10.16 -12.43
N LEU A 15 6.60 -8.87 -12.54
CA LEU A 15 5.54 -8.40 -13.41
C LEU A 15 5.88 -8.52 -14.90
N PRO A 16 4.87 -8.59 -15.78
CA PRO A 16 5.07 -8.61 -17.22
C PRO A 16 5.82 -7.38 -17.74
N ARG A 17 6.57 -7.60 -18.82
CA ARG A 17 7.39 -6.54 -19.43
C ARG A 17 6.51 -5.43 -19.99
N GLU A 18 5.38 -5.80 -20.60
CA GLU A 18 4.40 -4.93 -21.24
C GLU A 18 3.81 -3.92 -20.24
N VAL A 19 3.56 -4.36 -19.01
CA VAL A 19 3.13 -3.48 -17.91
C VAL A 19 4.28 -2.60 -17.44
N LEU A 20 5.46 -3.18 -17.18
CA LEU A 20 6.62 -2.44 -16.65
C LEU A 20 7.14 -1.35 -17.61
N GLU A 21 7.08 -1.61 -18.91
CA GLU A 21 7.53 -0.68 -19.96
C GLU A 21 6.45 0.31 -20.40
N PHE A 22 5.22 0.21 -19.88
CA PHE A 22 4.19 1.21 -20.16
C PHE A 22 4.57 2.55 -19.55
N GLU A 23 4.44 3.62 -20.35
CA GLU A 23 4.67 4.99 -19.91
C GLU A 23 3.36 5.78 -19.88
N PRO A 24 2.64 5.77 -18.74
CA PRO A 24 1.47 6.63 -18.59
C PRO A 24 1.93 8.10 -18.53
N ARG A 25 1.31 8.95 -19.34
CA ARG A 25 1.56 10.41 -19.35
C ARG A 25 0.47 11.16 -18.59
N GLU A 26 0.39 10.90 -17.29
CA GLU A 26 -0.56 11.54 -16.39
C GLU A 26 -0.10 12.95 -15.99
N THR A 27 -0.59 13.96 -16.72
CA THR A 27 -0.27 15.38 -16.51
C THR A 27 -1.31 16.13 -15.68
N LYS A 28 -2.49 15.53 -15.44
CA LYS A 28 -3.55 16.14 -14.61
C LYS A 28 -3.44 15.83 -13.12
N ALA A 29 -2.74 14.76 -12.73
CA ALA A 29 -2.52 14.38 -11.34
C ALA A 29 -1.17 14.90 -10.83
N THR A 30 -1.11 16.17 -10.44
CA THR A 30 0.13 16.82 -9.97
C THR A 30 0.15 16.96 -8.46
N CYS A 31 0.89 16.10 -7.74
CA CYS A 31 0.95 16.15 -6.27
C CYS A 31 1.71 17.36 -5.72
N ASP A 32 2.69 17.90 -6.45
CA ASP A 32 3.45 19.09 -6.05
C ASP A 32 2.60 20.36 -6.08
N THR A 33 1.59 20.39 -6.94
CA THR A 33 0.58 21.45 -7.02
C THR A 33 -0.78 20.79 -7.14
N CYS A 34 -1.35 20.41 -5.99
CA CYS A 34 -2.52 19.53 -5.91
C CYS A 34 -3.65 19.98 -6.86
N ALA A 35 -3.94 19.15 -7.85
CA ALA A 35 -4.98 19.42 -8.84
C ALA A 35 -6.41 19.34 -8.27
N MET A 36 -6.55 18.73 -7.09
CA MET A 36 -7.79 18.62 -6.33
C MET A 36 -7.95 19.72 -5.28
N SER A 37 -6.98 20.63 -5.10
CA SER A 37 -7.10 21.73 -4.16
C SER A 37 -7.75 22.97 -4.77
N ARG A 38 -8.36 23.81 -3.93
CA ARG A 38 -8.87 25.12 -4.34
C ARG A 38 -7.70 26.06 -4.66
N PRO A 39 -7.86 27.01 -5.59
CA PRO A 39 -9.05 27.26 -6.44
C PRO A 39 -9.12 26.37 -7.70
N ARG A 40 -8.15 25.48 -7.93
CA ARG A 40 -8.02 24.66 -9.16
C ARG A 40 -9.16 23.67 -9.32
N GLU A 41 -9.55 22.99 -8.24
CA GLU A 41 -10.74 22.14 -8.22
C GLU A 41 -12.00 23.00 -8.03
N LYS A 42 -13.00 22.81 -8.89
CA LYS A 42 -14.26 23.57 -8.84
C LYS A 42 -15.41 22.78 -8.23
N GLY A 43 -15.36 21.45 -8.32
CA GLY A 43 -16.36 20.52 -7.82
C GLY A 43 -16.52 20.53 -6.29
N LYS A 44 -17.60 19.87 -5.83
CA LYS A 44 -17.95 19.78 -4.41
C LYS A 44 -16.82 19.13 -3.60
N ILE A 45 -16.31 18.00 -4.09
CA ILE A 45 -15.18 17.28 -3.51
C ILE A 45 -13.88 17.95 -3.95
N HIS A 46 -13.09 18.37 -2.96
CA HIS A 46 -11.78 18.98 -3.14
C HIS A 46 -10.92 18.64 -1.92
N TYR A 47 -9.62 18.87 -1.98
CA TYR A 47 -8.69 18.64 -0.89
C TYR A 47 -8.11 19.96 -0.36
N ARG A 48 -7.69 19.96 0.90
CA ARG A 48 -6.77 20.98 1.42
C ARG A 48 -5.40 20.83 0.73
N GLU A 49 -4.79 21.96 0.39
CA GLU A 49 -3.52 21.98 -0.36
C GLU A 49 -2.36 21.37 0.43
N ASP A 50 -2.34 21.56 1.74
CA ASP A 50 -1.34 21.03 2.66
C ASP A 50 -1.51 19.54 2.97
N LEU A 51 -2.72 18.99 2.79
CA LEU A 51 -3.05 17.59 3.08
C LEU A 51 -3.09 16.69 1.84
N LYS A 52 -3.54 17.22 0.69
CA LYS A 52 -3.66 16.50 -0.59
C LYS A 52 -4.51 15.23 -0.45
N CYS A 53 -4.25 14.20 -1.26
CA CYS A 53 -4.81 12.85 -1.06
C CYS A 53 -4.13 12.07 0.08
N CYS A 54 -3.20 12.69 0.83
CA CYS A 54 -2.43 12.02 1.89
C CYS A 54 -3.20 11.95 3.21
N THR A 55 -4.52 12.09 3.24
CA THR A 55 -5.37 11.85 4.43
C THR A 55 -5.85 10.40 4.49
N PHE A 56 -4.95 9.47 4.25
CA PHE A 56 -5.19 8.03 4.26
C PHE A 56 -3.98 7.34 4.88
N HIS A 57 -4.22 6.30 5.69
CA HIS A 57 -3.17 5.48 6.25
C HIS A 57 -3.03 4.21 5.40
N PRO A 58 -2.08 4.14 4.45
CA PRO A 58 -1.97 3.00 3.57
C PRO A 58 -1.41 1.80 4.30
N PHE A 59 -1.92 0.63 3.93
CA PHE A 59 -1.30 -0.65 4.24
C PHE A 59 0.03 -0.78 3.49
N ILE A 60 1.06 -1.28 4.15
CA ILE A 60 2.35 -1.63 3.54
C ILE A 60 2.63 -3.10 3.86
N PRO A 61 2.65 -4.01 2.87
CA PRO A 61 2.82 -5.43 3.12
C PRO A 61 4.21 -5.77 3.66
N ASN A 62 4.33 -6.90 4.35
CA ASN A 62 5.52 -7.32 5.08
C ASN A 62 6.84 -7.26 4.27
N PHE A 63 6.83 -7.71 3.03
CA PHE A 63 8.00 -7.71 2.15
C PHE A 63 8.38 -6.29 1.70
N MET A 64 7.43 -5.36 1.58
CA MET A 64 7.76 -3.95 1.32
C MET A 64 8.33 -3.25 2.55
N VAL A 65 7.84 -3.60 3.74
CA VAL A 65 8.46 -3.13 4.98
C VAL A 65 9.91 -3.60 5.04
N GLY A 66 10.18 -4.86 4.68
CA GLY A 66 11.54 -5.39 4.53
C GLY A 66 12.37 -4.67 3.48
N ALA A 67 11.79 -4.39 2.30
CA ALA A 67 12.45 -3.62 1.25
C ALA A 67 12.89 -2.23 1.74
N ILE A 68 12.02 -1.57 2.53
CA ILE A 68 12.33 -0.27 3.13
C ILE A 68 13.48 -0.40 4.13
N PHE A 69 13.47 -1.41 5.02
CA PHE A 69 14.57 -1.62 5.96
C PHE A 69 15.90 -1.99 5.29
N ASN A 70 15.87 -2.58 4.10
CA ASN A 70 17.06 -2.89 3.31
C ASN A 70 17.56 -1.70 2.48
N ASP A 71 16.77 -0.64 2.33
CA ASP A 71 17.20 0.62 1.71
C ASP A 71 17.86 1.52 2.78
N PRO A 72 19.20 1.70 2.75
CA PRO A 72 19.90 2.52 3.74
C PRO A 72 19.57 4.01 3.60
N THR A 73 18.98 4.45 2.48
CA THR A 73 18.61 5.85 2.26
C THR A 73 17.25 6.21 2.86
N ALA A 74 16.43 5.21 3.21
CA ALA A 74 15.07 5.38 3.75
C ALA A 74 15.06 5.66 5.28
N THR A 75 15.99 6.49 5.76
CA THR A 75 16.26 6.71 7.20
C THR A 75 15.03 7.15 8.00
N GLU A 76 14.23 8.07 7.46
CA GLU A 76 13.01 8.55 8.13
C GLU A 76 11.91 7.49 8.16
N ALA A 77 11.79 6.68 7.11
CA ALA A 77 10.86 5.55 7.11
C ALA A 77 11.26 4.50 8.15
N HIS A 78 12.56 4.21 8.31
CA HIS A 78 13.05 3.32 9.37
C HIS A 78 12.66 3.82 10.75
N ARG A 79 12.83 5.13 11.00
CA ARG A 79 12.46 5.77 12.27
C ARG A 79 10.97 5.61 12.54
N ILE A 80 10.12 5.90 11.55
CA ILE A 80 8.66 5.76 11.66
C ILE A 80 8.28 4.31 11.97
N PHE A 81 8.78 3.34 11.21
CA PHE A 81 8.44 1.93 11.38
C PHE A 81 8.91 1.37 12.72
N ARG A 82 10.14 1.70 13.16
CA ARG A 82 10.63 1.32 14.50
C ARG A 82 9.78 1.90 15.62
N SER A 83 9.33 3.14 15.48
CA SER A 83 8.39 3.74 16.43
C SER A 83 7.07 2.97 16.46
N LYS A 84 6.51 2.61 15.29
CA LYS A 84 5.26 1.83 15.21
C LYS A 84 5.38 0.46 15.87
N MET A 85 6.48 -0.24 15.62
CA MET A 85 6.81 -1.53 16.24
C MET A 85 6.90 -1.41 17.77
N ALA A 86 7.69 -0.45 18.28
CA ALA A 86 7.87 -0.23 19.71
C ALA A 86 6.55 0.14 20.41
N ASN A 87 5.71 0.94 19.76
CA ASN A 87 4.43 1.40 20.30
C ASN A 87 3.26 0.43 20.06
N ARG A 88 3.50 -0.72 19.38
CA ARG A 88 2.46 -1.68 18.96
C ARG A 88 1.35 -1.03 18.15
N GLU A 89 1.69 -0.05 17.33
CA GLU A 89 0.76 0.67 16.46
C GLU A 89 0.45 -0.15 15.20
N TYR A 90 -0.02 -1.38 15.41
CA TYR A 90 -0.45 -2.30 14.36
C TYR A 90 0.65 -2.60 13.30
N ALA A 91 1.91 -2.63 13.75
CA ALA A 91 2.97 -3.35 13.04
C ALA A 91 2.77 -4.84 13.29
N LEU A 92 2.31 -5.56 12.27
CA LEU A 92 1.94 -6.97 12.35
C LEU A 92 2.75 -7.81 11.35
N PRO A 93 2.80 -9.14 11.48
CA PRO A 93 3.46 -9.99 10.48
C PRO A 93 2.96 -9.81 9.04
N ILE A 94 1.73 -9.35 8.82
CA ILE A 94 1.21 -8.99 7.49
C ILE A 94 1.79 -7.67 6.96
N GLY A 95 2.31 -6.79 7.82
CA GLY A 95 2.89 -5.50 7.44
C GLY A 95 2.51 -4.35 8.39
N MET A 96 2.60 -3.12 7.89
CA MET A 96 2.15 -1.93 8.61
C MET A 96 0.68 -1.68 8.32
N VAL A 97 -0.16 -1.95 9.31
CA VAL A 97 -1.62 -1.81 9.20
C VAL A 97 -2.07 -0.54 9.90
N ALA A 98 -3.07 0.13 9.34
CA ALA A 98 -3.67 1.27 10.02
C ALA A 98 -4.31 0.83 11.35
N PRO A 99 -4.20 1.60 12.44
CA PRO A 99 -4.89 1.24 13.69
C PRO A 99 -6.41 1.18 13.52
N VAL A 100 -7.08 0.26 14.22
CA VAL A 100 -8.54 0.03 14.09
C VAL A 100 -9.34 1.32 14.30
N LYS A 101 -8.92 2.16 15.25
CA LYS A 101 -9.48 3.51 15.45
C LYS A 101 -9.53 4.33 14.17
N PHE A 102 -8.45 4.36 13.39
CA PHE A 102 -8.41 5.04 12.10
C PHE A 102 -9.29 4.33 11.08
N GLN A 103 -9.18 3.02 10.95
CA GLN A 103 -9.90 2.24 9.94
C GLN A 103 -11.42 2.42 10.07
N VAL A 104 -11.96 2.27 11.27
CA VAL A 104 -13.40 2.46 11.54
C VAL A 104 -13.83 3.88 11.23
N ALA A 105 -13.09 4.90 11.69
CA ALA A 105 -13.45 6.29 11.43
C ALA A 105 -13.39 6.63 9.94
N PHE A 106 -12.36 6.15 9.25
CA PHE A 106 -12.18 6.37 7.82
C PHE A 106 -13.24 5.64 7.00
N ASN A 107 -13.54 4.38 7.30
CA ASN A 107 -14.49 3.58 6.52
C ASN A 107 -15.95 4.00 6.72
N ASN A 108 -16.28 4.68 7.83
CA ASN A 108 -17.59 5.26 8.10
C ASN A 108 -17.63 6.78 7.89
N ARG A 109 -16.71 7.33 7.09
CA ARG A 109 -16.60 8.75 6.81
C ARG A 109 -17.79 9.30 6.02
N GLU A 110 -18.05 10.59 6.18
CA GLU A 110 -18.99 11.32 5.32
C GLU A 110 -18.35 11.68 3.97
N GLU A 111 -19.19 11.93 2.96
CA GLU A 111 -18.73 12.42 1.66
C GLU A 111 -18.06 13.79 1.82
N GLY A 112 -16.81 13.91 1.38
CA GLY A 112 -16.05 15.15 1.45
C GLY A 112 -15.04 15.23 2.61
N ASP A 113 -15.06 14.30 3.57
CA ASP A 113 -14.05 14.26 4.64
C ASP A 113 -12.64 13.96 4.11
N PHE A 114 -12.54 13.14 3.05
CA PHE A 114 -11.27 12.78 2.44
C PHE A 114 -10.57 14.00 1.84
N GLY A 115 -9.31 14.20 2.22
CA GLY A 115 -8.48 15.35 1.85
C GLY A 115 -8.71 16.61 2.68
N GLN A 116 -9.58 16.56 3.70
CA GLN A 116 -9.94 17.73 4.52
C GLN A 116 -9.48 17.62 5.99
N ARG A 117 -9.35 16.40 6.51
CA ARG A 117 -9.10 16.12 7.92
C ARG A 117 -7.62 15.92 8.22
N GLU A 118 -7.04 16.83 8.99
CA GLU A 118 -5.60 16.80 9.32
C GLU A 118 -5.26 15.65 10.28
N GLU A 119 -6.19 15.25 11.14
CA GLU A 119 -6.05 14.10 12.03
C GLU A 119 -6.00 12.76 11.28
N TRP A 120 -6.31 12.74 9.98
CA TRP A 120 -6.18 11.58 9.09
C TRP A 120 -4.93 11.60 8.24
N LEU A 121 -4.07 12.59 8.42
CA LEU A 121 -2.84 12.69 7.67
C LEU A 121 -2.01 11.42 7.81
N CYS A 122 -1.58 10.90 6.66
CA CYS A 122 -0.78 9.70 6.53
C CYS A 122 0.47 9.80 7.42
N PRO A 123 0.77 8.79 8.25
CA PRO A 123 1.96 8.81 9.10
C PRO A 123 3.27 8.80 8.31
N TYR A 124 3.21 8.50 7.01
CA TYR A 124 4.37 8.48 6.12
C TYR A 124 4.55 9.79 5.33
N TYR A 125 3.63 10.73 5.45
CA TYR A 125 3.74 12.04 4.80
C TYR A 125 4.66 12.96 5.58
N ASN A 126 5.65 13.53 4.88
CA ASN A 126 6.56 14.52 5.43
C ASN A 126 5.99 15.92 5.15
N LYS A 127 5.44 16.56 6.18
CA LYS A 127 4.88 17.93 6.05
C LYS A 127 5.93 18.94 5.61
N GLU A 128 7.13 18.89 6.18
CA GLU A 128 8.19 19.87 5.92
C GLU A 128 8.68 19.83 4.47
N LYS A 129 8.85 18.63 3.93
CA LYS A 129 9.30 18.42 2.53
C LYS A 129 8.15 18.25 1.53
N SER A 130 6.91 18.23 2.02
CA SER A 130 5.70 17.98 1.23
C SER A 130 5.77 16.70 0.35
N ASN A 131 6.45 15.66 0.84
CA ASN A 131 6.69 14.40 0.11
C ASN A 131 6.38 13.15 0.96
N CYS A 132 6.59 11.96 0.41
CA CYS A 132 6.29 10.69 1.07
C CYS A 132 7.57 9.96 1.47
N ASN A 133 7.72 9.65 2.76
CA ASN A 133 8.90 8.97 3.30
C ASN A 133 9.02 7.51 2.82
N VAL A 134 7.93 6.90 2.34
CA VAL A 134 7.91 5.52 1.84
C VAL A 134 7.70 5.43 0.33
N TRP A 135 7.86 6.55 -0.40
CA TRP A 135 7.43 6.68 -1.81
C TRP A 135 7.82 5.49 -2.70
N ARG A 136 9.08 5.05 -2.63
CA ARG A 136 9.61 3.99 -3.51
C ARG A 136 8.99 2.62 -3.26
N ASN A 137 8.52 2.36 -2.04
CA ASN A 137 7.97 1.08 -1.57
C ASN A 137 6.61 1.30 -0.88
N ARG A 138 5.79 2.21 -1.45
CA ARG A 138 4.44 2.50 -0.96
C ARG A 138 3.48 1.41 -1.44
N GLY A 139 2.47 1.08 -0.64
CA GLY A 139 1.47 0.07 -0.99
C GLY A 139 0.66 0.44 -2.24
N VAL A 140 0.01 -0.55 -2.83
CA VAL A 140 -0.66 -0.44 -4.15
C VAL A 140 -1.64 0.73 -4.23
N VAL A 141 -2.44 0.99 -3.19
CA VAL A 141 -3.44 2.08 -3.19
C VAL A 141 -2.79 3.41 -3.54
N CYS A 142 -1.67 3.76 -2.89
CA CYS A 142 -0.97 5.01 -3.19
C CYS A 142 -0.13 4.94 -4.47
N THR A 143 0.17 3.74 -4.96
CA THR A 143 0.93 3.55 -6.20
C THR A 143 0.06 3.75 -7.43
N THR A 144 -1.21 3.36 -7.37
CA THR A 144 -2.15 3.40 -8.49
C THR A 144 -3.25 4.47 -8.33
N PHE A 145 -3.27 5.26 -7.26
CA PHE A 145 -4.28 6.30 -7.08
C PHE A 145 -3.96 7.54 -7.92
N PHE A 146 -4.82 7.82 -8.92
CA PHE A 146 -4.79 9.02 -9.74
C PHE A 146 -6.10 9.78 -9.61
N CYS A 147 -6.07 10.95 -8.96
CA CYS A 147 -7.27 11.75 -8.73
C CYS A 147 -7.88 12.34 -10.01
N LYS A 148 -7.07 12.49 -11.06
CA LYS A 148 -7.47 12.93 -12.39
C LYS A 148 -6.62 12.21 -13.41
N SER A 149 -7.24 11.85 -14.54
CA SER A 149 -6.57 11.18 -15.64
C SER A 149 -6.47 12.07 -16.89
N SER A 150 -5.28 12.12 -17.49
CA SER A 150 -5.03 12.72 -18.79
C SER A 150 -5.73 11.97 -19.92
N TYR A 151 -5.98 10.68 -19.74
CA TYR A 151 -6.72 9.81 -20.66
C TYR A 151 -8.23 9.78 -20.39
N GLY A 152 -8.73 10.61 -19.47
CA GLY A 152 -10.13 10.59 -19.05
C GLY A 152 -10.50 9.27 -18.38
N ASP A 153 -11.75 8.83 -18.58
CA ASP A 153 -12.33 7.66 -17.93
C ASP A 153 -11.54 6.37 -18.21
N ARG A 154 -10.99 6.22 -19.43
CA ARG A 154 -10.13 5.06 -19.78
C ARG A 154 -8.85 4.98 -18.95
N GLY A 155 -8.26 6.12 -18.60
CA GLY A 155 -7.08 6.12 -17.71
C GLY A 155 -7.47 5.77 -16.29
N ILE A 156 -8.62 6.25 -15.81
CA ILE A 156 -9.14 5.86 -14.48
C ILE A 156 -9.40 4.35 -14.44
N GLU A 157 -10.06 3.81 -15.45
CA GLU A 157 -10.30 2.37 -15.63
C GLU A 157 -8.98 1.58 -15.60
N PHE A 158 -7.96 2.02 -16.34
CA PHE A 158 -6.63 1.40 -16.29
C PHE A 158 -6.02 1.39 -14.89
N TRP A 159 -6.05 2.53 -14.18
CA TRP A 159 -5.48 2.64 -12.84
C TRP A 159 -6.24 1.78 -11.82
N ASP A 160 -7.56 1.64 -11.97
CA ASP A 160 -8.40 0.76 -11.15
C ASP A 160 -8.09 -0.72 -11.43
N HIS A 161 -7.94 -1.13 -12.70
CA HIS A 161 -7.52 -2.50 -13.03
C HIS A 161 -6.11 -2.80 -12.56
N LEU A 162 -5.18 -1.85 -12.67
CA LEU A 162 -3.82 -2.01 -12.16
C LEU A 162 -3.84 -2.10 -10.63
N ASN A 163 -4.71 -1.35 -9.95
CA ASN A 163 -4.93 -1.47 -8.52
C ASN A 163 -5.38 -2.88 -8.15
N ASN A 164 -6.41 -3.41 -8.81
CA ASN A 164 -6.96 -4.74 -8.52
C ASN A 164 -5.91 -5.84 -8.72
N TYR A 165 -5.18 -5.80 -9.83
CA TYR A 165 -4.11 -6.76 -10.12
C TYR A 165 -2.99 -6.67 -9.07
N LEU A 166 -2.47 -5.47 -8.80
CA LEU A 166 -1.38 -5.30 -7.84
C LEU A 166 -1.81 -5.57 -6.39
N TRP A 167 -3.07 -5.32 -6.03
CA TRP A 167 -3.63 -5.70 -4.72
C TRP A 167 -3.62 -7.21 -4.55
N TYR A 168 -4.04 -7.94 -5.58
CA TYR A 168 -4.00 -9.41 -5.58
C TYR A 168 -2.56 -9.93 -5.49
N VAL A 169 -1.64 -9.36 -6.28
CA VAL A 169 -0.20 -9.67 -6.22
C VAL A 169 0.39 -9.39 -4.84
N GLU A 170 0.08 -8.24 -4.22
CA GLU A 170 0.56 -7.89 -2.88
C GLU A 170 0.12 -8.89 -1.82
N LEU A 171 -1.14 -9.32 -1.84
CA LEU A 171 -1.64 -10.34 -0.92
C LEU A 171 -0.97 -11.69 -1.16
N ALA A 172 -0.83 -12.14 -2.41
CA ALA A 172 -0.19 -13.41 -2.71
C ALA A 172 1.27 -13.45 -2.24
N LEU A 173 2.06 -12.40 -2.53
CA LEU A 173 3.47 -12.31 -2.11
C LEU A 173 3.62 -12.21 -0.59
N LEU A 174 2.69 -11.50 0.06
CA LEU A 174 2.63 -11.40 1.51
C LEU A 174 2.37 -12.77 2.15
N GLU A 175 1.38 -13.51 1.64
CA GLU A 175 0.99 -14.81 2.15
C GLU A 175 2.09 -15.85 1.92
N GLU A 176 2.74 -15.84 0.76
CA GLU A 176 3.90 -16.69 0.47
C GLU A 176 5.02 -16.48 1.49
N ALA A 177 5.35 -15.22 1.81
CA ALA A 177 6.34 -14.90 2.83
C ALA A 177 5.94 -15.40 4.23
N LEU A 178 4.64 -15.39 4.55
CA LEU A 178 4.14 -15.92 5.83
C LEU A 178 4.21 -17.45 5.89
N VAL A 179 3.82 -18.14 4.81
CA VAL A 179 3.90 -19.61 4.70
C VAL A 179 5.34 -20.08 4.87
N MET A 180 6.29 -19.43 4.19
CA MET A 180 7.72 -19.74 4.27
C MET A 180 8.34 -19.43 5.65
N LEU A 181 7.61 -18.73 6.53
CA LEU A 181 8.01 -18.42 7.91
C LEU A 181 7.11 -19.12 8.94
N ASP A 182 6.52 -20.26 8.55
CA ASP A 182 5.74 -21.17 9.40
C ASP A 182 4.44 -20.56 9.98
N PHE A 183 3.84 -19.58 9.29
CA PHE A 183 2.49 -19.14 9.60
C PHE A 183 1.48 -20.07 8.94
N SER A 184 0.63 -20.69 9.77
CA SER A 184 -0.50 -21.48 9.27
C SER A 184 -1.56 -20.59 8.61
N PRO A 185 -2.39 -21.15 7.70
CA PRO A 185 -3.50 -20.41 7.10
C PRO A 185 -4.42 -19.75 8.14
N ARG A 186 -4.64 -20.38 9.31
CA ARG A 186 -5.46 -19.80 10.38
C ARG A 186 -4.82 -18.56 11.01
N GLN A 187 -3.51 -18.58 11.22
CA GLN A 187 -2.77 -17.42 11.73
C GLN A 187 -2.79 -16.28 10.71
N THR A 188 -2.60 -16.59 9.43
CA THR A 188 -2.71 -15.62 8.33
C THR A 188 -4.10 -14.98 8.29
N MET A 189 -5.17 -15.78 8.31
CA MET A 189 -6.55 -15.26 8.37
C MET A 189 -6.78 -14.36 9.58
N GLN A 190 -6.30 -14.76 10.76
CA GLN A 190 -6.41 -13.95 11.98
C GLN A 190 -5.67 -12.61 11.86
N LEU A 191 -4.56 -12.55 11.12
CA LEU A 191 -3.85 -11.30 10.85
C LEU A 191 -4.62 -10.43 9.86
N LEU A 192 -5.15 -11.03 8.79
CA LEU A 192 -5.96 -10.35 7.78
C LEU A 192 -7.26 -9.79 8.35
N ASP A 193 -7.79 -10.34 9.44
CA ASP A 193 -8.94 -9.76 10.16
C ASP A 193 -8.67 -8.32 10.63
N TYR A 194 -7.40 -7.91 10.80
CA TYR A 194 -7.04 -6.54 11.14
C TYR A 194 -6.95 -5.59 9.94
N HIS A 195 -7.06 -6.11 8.72
CA HIS A 195 -6.99 -5.34 7.50
C HIS A 195 -8.39 -4.86 7.06
N ASN A 196 -8.53 -3.55 6.81
CA ASN A 196 -9.75 -2.89 6.33
C ASN A 196 -11.03 -3.08 7.19
N ARG A 197 -10.90 -2.91 8.51
CA ARG A 197 -12.00 -2.99 9.49
C ARG A 197 -13.03 -1.88 9.29
N THR A 198 -14.31 -2.24 9.30
CA THR A 198 -15.45 -1.29 9.37
C THR A 198 -16.01 -1.13 10.79
N ASP A 199 -15.69 -2.07 11.70
CA ASP A 199 -16.09 -2.04 13.10
C ASP A 199 -14.94 -2.50 14.04
N GLY A 200 -15.10 -2.31 15.34
CA GLY A 200 -14.12 -2.69 16.37
C GLY A 200 -14.69 -2.60 17.78
N THR A 201 -13.97 -3.16 18.75
CA THR A 201 -14.36 -3.03 20.16
C THR A 201 -14.26 -1.59 20.65
N ALA A 202 -14.95 -1.27 21.76
CA ALA A 202 -14.88 0.07 22.36
C ALA A 202 -13.44 0.47 22.76
N ALA A 203 -12.60 -0.50 23.13
CA ALA A 203 -11.19 -0.27 23.46
C ALA A 203 -10.37 0.06 22.20
N GLU A 204 -10.54 -0.72 21.13
CA GLU A 204 -9.83 -0.51 19.85
C GLU A 204 -10.18 0.83 19.21
N LYS A 205 -11.45 1.25 19.28
CA LYS A 205 -11.89 2.56 18.75
C LYS A 205 -11.28 3.76 19.50
N LYS A 206 -10.72 3.55 20.71
CA LYS A 206 -10.10 4.60 21.53
C LYS A 206 -8.58 4.58 21.48
N SER A 207 -7.97 3.46 21.12
CA SER A 207 -6.52 3.25 21.15
C SER A 207 -5.87 3.33 19.76
N TRP A 208 -4.63 3.81 19.72
CA TRP A 208 -3.74 3.69 18.56
C TRP A 208 -2.85 2.45 18.61
N SER A 209 -2.73 1.84 19.80
CA SER A 209 -1.88 0.69 20.08
C SER A 209 -2.71 -0.57 20.33
N MET A 210 -2.17 -1.70 19.90
CA MET A 210 -2.70 -3.02 20.22
C MET A 210 -2.34 -3.43 21.66
N ASP A 211 -3.20 -4.23 22.27
CA ASP A 211 -2.91 -4.91 23.53
C ASP A 211 -1.60 -5.71 23.43
N ALA A 212 -0.77 -5.65 24.48
CA ALA A 212 0.58 -6.21 24.45
C ALA A 212 0.57 -7.75 24.33
N LYS A 213 -0.36 -8.43 25.01
CA LYS A 213 -0.48 -9.89 24.96
C LYS A 213 -0.93 -10.30 23.56
N LYS A 214 -2.00 -9.68 23.05
CA LYS A 214 -2.51 -9.97 21.70
C LYS A 214 -1.47 -9.70 20.63
N HIS A 215 -0.77 -8.58 20.73
CA HIS A 215 0.32 -8.24 19.80
C HIS A 215 1.35 -9.36 19.79
N LYS A 216 1.90 -9.74 20.95
CA LYS A 216 2.90 -10.82 21.05
C LYS A 216 2.42 -12.16 20.49
N GLU A 217 1.16 -12.53 20.75
CA GLU A 217 0.54 -13.77 20.22
C GLU A 217 0.52 -13.81 18.70
N LEU A 218 0.25 -12.68 18.03
CA LEU A 218 0.16 -12.61 16.58
C LEU A 218 1.50 -12.85 15.87
N TRP A 219 2.63 -12.62 16.53
CA TRP A 219 3.95 -12.64 15.92
C TRP A 219 4.58 -14.03 15.76
N ASN A 220 3.92 -15.12 16.18
CA ASN A 220 4.40 -16.50 15.97
C ASN A 220 5.88 -16.73 16.34
N GLY A 221 6.32 -16.19 17.48
CA GLY A 221 7.72 -16.30 17.94
C GLY A 221 8.68 -15.22 17.42
N TYR A 222 8.27 -14.40 16.45
CA TYR A 222 9.08 -13.31 15.88
C TYR A 222 8.93 -11.96 16.61
N HIS A 223 8.23 -11.92 17.74
CA HIS A 223 7.88 -10.66 18.42
C HIS A 223 9.10 -9.82 18.82
N GLU A 224 10.21 -10.46 19.19
CA GLU A 224 11.43 -9.78 19.64
C GLU A 224 12.34 -9.36 18.47
N ASP A 225 12.12 -9.88 17.26
CA ASP A 225 12.89 -9.56 16.04
C ASP A 225 11.96 -9.24 14.85
N GLN A 226 11.14 -8.21 15.03
CA GLN A 226 10.16 -7.78 14.03
C GLN A 226 10.83 -7.22 12.76
N GLU A 227 11.92 -6.46 12.93
CA GLU A 227 12.68 -5.92 11.80
C GLU A 227 13.35 -7.05 10.99
N GLY A 228 13.98 -8.01 11.67
CA GLY A 228 14.57 -9.19 11.02
C GLY A 228 13.52 -10.04 10.31
N PHE A 229 12.34 -10.20 10.91
CA PHE A 229 11.19 -10.85 10.25
C PHE A 229 10.84 -10.18 8.92
N TYR A 230 10.64 -8.85 8.90
CA TYR A 230 10.31 -8.15 7.65
C TYR A 230 11.41 -8.27 6.59
N LYS A 231 12.69 -8.19 7.00
CA LYS A 231 13.82 -8.40 6.08
C LYS A 231 13.81 -9.80 5.46
N LYS A 232 13.47 -10.84 6.23
CA LYS A 232 13.28 -12.21 5.72
C LYS A 232 12.12 -12.29 4.72
N CYS A 233 10.99 -11.64 5.00
CA CYS A 233 9.88 -11.57 4.03
C CYS A 233 10.32 -10.96 2.70
N PHE A 234 11.11 -9.88 2.74
CA PHE A 234 11.66 -9.28 1.53
C PHE A 234 12.62 -10.21 0.79
N GLU A 235 13.49 -10.93 1.51
CA GLU A 235 14.41 -11.89 0.93
C GLU A 235 13.67 -13.02 0.20
N ILE A 236 12.64 -13.61 0.85
CA ILE A 236 11.78 -14.64 0.25
C ILE A 236 11.21 -14.15 -1.08
N VAL A 237 10.53 -12.99 -1.06
CA VAL A 237 9.89 -12.44 -2.26
C VAL A 237 10.91 -12.04 -3.33
N SER A 238 12.06 -11.50 -2.96
CA SER A 238 13.10 -11.05 -3.91
C SER A 238 13.79 -12.20 -4.63
N ASN A 239 13.71 -13.41 -4.07
CA ASN A 239 14.27 -14.64 -4.62
C ASN A 239 13.27 -15.46 -5.43
N LEU A 240 12.00 -15.04 -5.50
CA LEU A 240 11.02 -15.65 -6.39
C LEU A 240 11.43 -15.47 -7.86
N ASP A 241 11.32 -16.54 -8.63
CA ASP A 241 11.41 -16.47 -10.08
C ASP A 241 10.00 -16.29 -10.71
N LYS A 242 9.97 -16.03 -12.01
CA LYS A 242 8.71 -15.81 -12.74
C LYS A 242 7.79 -17.02 -12.74
N LYS A 243 8.34 -18.23 -12.72
CA LYS A 243 7.55 -19.46 -12.75
C LYS A 243 6.82 -19.63 -11.42
N ALA A 244 7.55 -19.54 -10.31
CA ALA A 244 6.99 -19.59 -8.96
C ALA A 244 5.97 -18.47 -8.76
N PHE A 245 6.25 -17.26 -9.24
CA PHE A 245 5.30 -16.15 -9.20
C PHE A 245 3.99 -16.45 -9.93
N HIS A 246 4.04 -16.97 -11.16
CA HIS A 246 2.83 -17.31 -11.91
C HIS A 246 2.04 -18.48 -11.30
N GLU A 247 2.74 -19.48 -10.75
CA GLU A 247 2.09 -20.58 -10.02
C GLU A 247 1.37 -20.06 -8.76
N MET A 248 1.99 -19.12 -8.04
CA MET A 248 1.45 -18.51 -6.83
C MET A 248 0.21 -17.65 -7.08
N ILE A 249 0.20 -16.81 -8.14
CA ILE A 249 -0.96 -15.95 -8.44
C ILE A 249 -2.13 -16.72 -9.10
N GLY A 250 -1.89 -17.94 -9.59
CA GLY A 250 -2.92 -18.81 -10.15
C GLY A 250 -3.73 -18.21 -11.30
N GLU A 251 -4.88 -18.81 -11.58
CA GLU A 251 -5.77 -18.39 -12.68
C GLU A 251 -6.37 -16.99 -12.45
N GLN A 252 -6.69 -16.65 -11.20
CA GLN A 252 -7.27 -15.35 -10.86
C GLN A 252 -6.29 -14.20 -11.14
N GLY A 253 -5.02 -14.36 -10.75
CA GLY A 253 -3.99 -13.36 -11.03
C GLY A 253 -3.73 -13.22 -12.54
N GLN A 254 -3.72 -14.33 -13.26
CA GLN A 254 -3.57 -14.33 -14.72
C GLN A 254 -4.74 -13.63 -15.42
N SER A 255 -5.98 -13.86 -14.98
CA SER A 255 -7.16 -13.17 -15.54
C SER A 255 -7.12 -11.65 -15.30
N LEU A 256 -6.68 -11.21 -14.12
CA LEU A 256 -6.49 -9.78 -13.82
C LEU A 256 -5.38 -9.16 -14.69
N GLU A 257 -4.31 -9.92 -14.94
CA GLU A 257 -3.22 -9.52 -15.83
C GLU A 257 -3.68 -9.39 -17.29
N GLU A 258 -4.44 -10.36 -17.80
CA GLU A 258 -5.01 -10.34 -19.15
C GLU A 258 -5.87 -9.10 -19.38
N THR A 259 -6.69 -8.73 -18.39
CA THR A 259 -7.50 -7.51 -18.45
C THR A 259 -6.63 -6.25 -18.66
N LEU A 260 -5.44 -6.19 -18.05
CA LEU A 260 -4.50 -5.08 -18.29
C LEU A 260 -3.98 -5.07 -19.73
N PHE A 261 -3.70 -6.25 -20.31
CA PHE A 261 -3.25 -6.35 -21.70
C PHE A 261 -4.30 -5.95 -22.72
N GLU A 262 -5.59 -6.10 -22.40
CA GLU A 262 -6.69 -5.61 -23.23
C GLU A 262 -6.78 -4.08 -23.21
N ILE A 263 -6.56 -3.45 -22.05
CA ILE A 263 -6.70 -1.99 -21.88
C ILE A 263 -5.47 -1.24 -22.41
N LEU A 264 -4.25 -1.74 -22.14
CA LEU A 264 -2.99 -1.06 -22.46
C LEU A 264 -2.88 -0.55 -23.91
N PRO A 265 -3.23 -1.32 -24.96
CA PRO A 265 -3.20 -0.85 -26.34
C PRO A 265 -4.10 0.36 -26.58
N THR A 266 -5.24 0.45 -25.91
CA THR A 266 -6.21 1.54 -26.09
C THR A 266 -5.70 2.89 -25.59
N LEU A 267 -4.74 2.87 -24.65
CA LEU A 267 -4.11 4.08 -24.09
C LEU A 267 -2.90 4.55 -24.91
N LYS A 268 -2.30 3.67 -25.72
CA LYS A 268 -1.14 4.02 -26.57
C LYS A 268 -1.52 4.80 -27.84
N VAL A 269 -2.82 4.84 -28.17
CA VAL A 269 -3.36 5.47 -29.39
C VAL A 269 -3.76 6.93 -29.18
N ILE A 270 -3.68 7.44 -27.95
CA ILE A 270 -4.03 8.80 -27.53
C ILE A 270 -2.75 9.61 -27.27
#